data_AF-A0A1T5EFP2-F1
#
_entry.id   AF-A0A1T5EFP2-F1
#
_cell.length_a   1.000
_cell.length_b   1.000
_cell.length_c   1.000
_cell.angle_alpha   90.00
_cell.angle_beta   90.00
_cell.angle_gamma   90.00
#
_symmetry.space_group_name_H-M   'P 1'
#
loop_
_entity.id
_entity.type
_entity.pdbx_description
1 polymer ?
#
loop_
_entity_poly.entity_id
_entity_poly.type
_entity_poly.pdbx_seq_one_letter_code
_entity_poly.pdbx_strand_id
1 'polypeptide(L)'
;MNFLETNDVVKQYANHLALNKVSIQVPQGKVFGLLGPNGAGKTTLIRIINRITAPDSGSVLFNGRPSMQEDIFKIGYLPEERGLYKKMKVGEQALYLAQLKGLDYFEAKKRLTHWFEKFEIMPWWNKKVEELSKGMQQKVQFVITVIHNPELLIFDEPFSGFDPVNADLLKKEILELKDAGHTIIFSTHNMSSVEEICDEIALIDHAQVVLSGHVTEVRERFRTNTFKIKLKGTALLSSADHYSILSQKQGQNSLEVLLRKSNDVSNAELLMSILKQNEIIAFTEELPSMNEIFINTVAGKNKPQI
;
A
#
# COMPACT_ATOMS: atom_id res chain seq x y z
N MET A 1 14.64 5.18 -12.79
CA MET A 1 14.25 6.56 -13.13
C MET A 1 12.97 6.85 -12.37
N ASN A 2 12.88 8.03 -11.73
CA ASN A 2 11.70 8.41 -10.95
C ASN A 2 10.65 9.01 -11.86
N PHE A 3 9.41 8.52 -11.76
CA PHE A 3 8.27 9.06 -12.50
C PHE A 3 7.72 10.30 -11.79
N LEU A 4 7.62 10.27 -10.46
CA LEU A 4 7.18 11.40 -9.64
C LEU A 4 8.19 11.64 -8.52
N GLU A 5 8.50 12.91 -8.27
CA GLU A 5 9.34 13.34 -7.16
C GLU A 5 8.70 14.54 -6.47
N THR A 6 8.69 14.55 -5.15
CA THR A 6 8.40 15.76 -4.37
C THR A 6 9.68 16.18 -3.66
N ASN A 7 9.99 17.47 -3.69
CA ASN A 7 11.16 18.03 -3.03
C ASN A 7 10.72 19.09 -2.02
N ASP A 8 10.96 18.80 -0.75
CA ASP A 8 10.72 19.68 0.39
C ASP A 8 9.32 20.33 0.39
N VAL A 9 8.30 19.55 0.05
CA VAL A 9 6.93 20.06 -0.03
C VAL A 9 6.42 20.43 1.36
N VAL A 10 5.99 21.68 1.51
CA VAL A 10 5.37 22.22 2.72
C VAL A 10 3.93 22.63 2.42
N LYS A 11 3.03 22.33 3.35
CA LYS A 11 1.64 22.81 3.29
C LYS A 11 1.10 23.09 4.68
N GLN A 12 0.58 24.29 4.88
CA GLN A 12 -0.07 24.75 6.09
C GLN A 12 -1.51 25.17 5.79
N TYR A 13 -2.44 24.69 6.61
CA TYR A 13 -3.84 25.12 6.61
C TYR A 13 -4.11 25.87 7.91
N ALA A 14 -4.25 27.19 7.83
CA ALA A 14 -4.40 28.05 9.01
C ALA A 14 -3.34 27.73 10.09
N ASN A 15 -3.75 27.14 11.21
CA ASN A 15 -2.88 26.81 12.35
C ASN A 15 -2.34 25.36 12.32
N HIS A 16 -2.54 24.62 11.23
CA HIS A 16 -2.14 23.23 11.11
C HIS A 16 -1.14 23.01 9.97
N LEU A 17 0.09 22.62 10.30
CA LEU A 17 1.12 22.24 9.33
C LEU A 17 0.86 20.80 8.88
N ALA A 18 0.27 20.63 7.70
CA ALA A 18 -0.14 19.34 7.16
C ALA A 18 0.99 18.60 6.43
N LEU A 19 1.97 19.32 5.89
CA LEU A 19 3.20 18.77 5.31
C LEU A 19 4.38 19.65 5.70
N ASN A 20 5.48 19.04 6.12
CA ASN A 20 6.71 19.70 6.54
C ASN A 20 7.90 19.10 5.80
N LYS A 21 8.30 19.74 4.69
CA LYS A 21 9.44 19.34 3.85
C LYS A 21 9.36 17.87 3.41
N VAL A 22 8.19 17.46 2.92
CA VAL A 22 7.95 16.08 2.49
C VAL A 22 8.59 15.84 1.13
N SER A 23 9.56 14.93 1.11
CA SER A 23 10.26 14.49 -0.08
C SER A 23 10.04 13.00 -0.31
N ILE A 24 9.46 12.64 -1.44
CA ILE A 24 9.25 11.25 -1.86
C ILE A 24 9.72 11.07 -3.31
N GLN A 25 10.14 9.85 -3.64
CA GLN A 25 10.54 9.45 -4.99
C GLN A 25 9.73 8.22 -5.37
N VAL A 26 8.99 8.30 -6.46
CA VAL A 26 8.14 7.22 -6.96
C VAL A 26 8.75 6.71 -8.27
N PRO A 27 9.34 5.51 -8.28
CA PRO A 27 9.90 4.94 -9.49
C PRO A 27 8.83 4.64 -10.54
N GLN A 28 9.21 4.75 -11.81
CA GLN A 28 8.32 4.41 -12.91
C GLN A 28 7.97 2.91 -12.92
N GLY A 29 6.69 2.58 -13.18
CA GLY A 29 6.22 1.20 -13.34
C GLY A 29 6.20 0.39 -12.04
N LYS A 30 6.20 1.08 -10.89
CA LYS A 30 6.20 0.49 -9.55
C LYS A 30 4.93 0.83 -8.78
N VAL A 31 4.62 0.01 -7.78
CA VAL A 31 3.60 0.30 -6.78
C VAL A 31 4.28 0.91 -5.56
N PHE A 32 3.94 2.17 -5.28
CA PHE A 32 4.47 2.95 -4.18
C PHE A 32 3.41 3.15 -3.09
N GLY A 33 3.67 2.61 -1.89
CA GLY A 33 2.78 2.72 -0.74
C GLY A 33 3.03 4.00 0.07
N LEU A 34 2.04 4.86 0.16
CA LEU A 34 2.04 6.03 1.04
C LEU A 34 1.36 5.68 2.36
N LEU A 35 2.13 5.49 3.42
CA LEU A 35 1.68 4.98 4.71
C LEU A 35 1.64 6.09 5.75
N GLY A 36 0.86 5.91 6.81
CA GLY A 36 0.79 6.89 7.90
C GLY A 36 -0.54 6.82 8.64
N PRO A 37 -0.61 7.28 9.90
CA PRO A 37 -1.89 7.42 10.60
C PRO A 37 -2.81 8.44 9.91
N ASN A 38 -4.07 8.48 10.34
CA ASN A 38 -5.02 9.49 9.90
C ASN A 38 -4.53 10.88 10.33
N GLY A 39 -4.62 11.85 9.42
CA GLY A 39 -4.11 13.21 9.67
C GLY A 39 -2.60 13.38 9.50
N ALA A 40 -1.84 12.34 9.12
CA ALA A 40 -0.39 12.46 8.91
C ALA A 40 0.01 13.37 7.73
N GLY A 41 -0.90 13.66 6.80
CA GLY A 41 -0.63 14.48 5.62
C GLY A 41 -0.76 13.76 4.27
N LYS A 42 -1.02 12.44 4.26
CA LYS A 42 -1.14 11.62 3.02
C LYS A 42 -2.07 12.23 1.97
N THR A 43 -3.33 12.47 2.33
CA THR A 43 -4.34 13.07 1.44
C THR A 43 -3.96 14.48 0.99
N THR A 44 -3.27 15.26 1.84
CA THR A 44 -2.75 16.58 1.47
C THR A 44 -1.69 16.47 0.38
N LEU A 45 -0.75 15.52 0.52
CA LEU A 45 0.28 15.27 -0.49
C LEU A 45 -0.33 14.80 -1.81
N ILE A 46 -1.28 13.85 -1.75
CA ILE A 46 -2.03 13.36 -2.91
C ILE A 46 -2.76 14.50 -3.63
N ARG A 47 -3.40 15.42 -2.90
CA ARG A 47 -4.07 16.59 -3.48
C ARG A 47 -3.08 17.55 -4.16
N ILE A 48 -1.87 17.69 -3.61
CA ILE A 48 -0.80 18.49 -4.22
C ILE A 48 -0.28 17.85 -5.51
N ILE A 49 -0.06 16.53 -5.51
CA ILE A 49 0.34 15.77 -6.70
C ILE A 49 -0.71 15.92 -7.81
N ASN A 50 -1.99 15.84 -7.45
CA ASN A 50 -3.13 16.04 -8.36
C ASN A 50 -3.38 17.51 -8.74
N ARG A 51 -2.56 18.46 -8.27
CA ARG A 51 -2.74 19.92 -8.44
C ARG A 51 -4.10 20.46 -7.97
N ILE A 52 -4.81 19.74 -7.10
CA ILE A 52 -6.06 20.21 -6.48
C ILE A 52 -5.74 21.37 -5.53
N THR A 53 -4.59 21.31 -4.85
CA THR A 53 -4.07 22.35 -3.98
C THR A 53 -2.60 22.60 -4.31
N ALA A 54 -2.15 23.87 -4.30
CA ALA A 54 -0.73 24.19 -4.46
C ALA A 54 0.03 24.00 -3.13
N PRO A 55 1.31 23.56 -3.16
CA PRO A 55 2.17 23.61 -1.99
C PRO A 55 2.48 25.07 -1.61
N ASP A 56 2.81 25.33 -0.35
CA ASP A 56 3.25 26.66 0.09
C ASP A 56 4.74 26.88 -0.21
N SER A 57 5.53 25.80 -0.18
CA SER A 57 6.90 25.76 -0.68
C SER A 57 7.28 24.35 -1.13
N GLY A 58 8.43 24.23 -1.82
CA GLY A 58 8.90 22.98 -2.42
C GLY A 58 8.40 22.80 -3.85
N SER A 59 8.66 21.64 -4.44
CA SER A 59 8.31 21.35 -5.84
C SER A 59 7.79 19.94 -6.04
N VAL A 60 6.93 19.77 -7.05
CA VAL A 60 6.50 18.47 -7.57
C VAL A 60 7.03 18.33 -8.99
N LEU A 61 7.77 17.25 -9.24
CA LEU A 61 8.36 16.93 -10.53
C LEU A 61 7.75 15.65 -11.10
N PHE A 62 7.50 15.62 -12.40
CA PHE A 62 7.15 14.44 -13.17
C PHE A 62 8.26 14.18 -14.19
N ASN A 63 8.84 12.98 -14.20
CA ASN A 63 9.98 12.61 -15.06
C ASN A 63 11.12 13.66 -15.04
N GLY A 64 11.45 14.16 -13.84
CA GLY A 64 12.50 15.17 -13.63
C GLY A 64 12.15 16.61 -14.05
N ARG A 65 10.96 16.87 -14.60
CA ARG A 65 10.50 18.24 -14.92
C ARG A 65 9.42 18.74 -13.97
N PRO A 66 9.26 20.05 -13.75
CA PRO A 66 8.15 20.58 -12.97
C PRO A 66 6.78 20.13 -13.49
N SER A 67 5.86 19.87 -12.54
CA SER A 67 4.46 19.58 -12.85
C SER A 67 3.81 20.74 -13.62
N MET A 68 3.04 20.41 -14.64
CA MET A 68 2.26 21.31 -15.48
C MET A 68 0.75 20.97 -15.39
N GLN A 69 -0.11 21.81 -15.97
CA GLN A 69 -1.57 21.61 -15.85
C GLN A 69 -2.04 20.37 -16.63
N GLU A 70 -1.38 20.09 -17.75
CA GLU A 70 -1.70 19.00 -18.67
C GLU A 70 -1.44 17.62 -18.03
N ASP A 71 -0.59 17.56 -17.00
CA ASP A 71 -0.27 16.32 -16.29
C ASP A 71 -1.51 15.71 -15.62
N ILE A 72 -2.51 16.52 -15.25
CA ILE A 72 -3.76 16.05 -14.61
C ILE A 72 -4.54 15.09 -15.53
N PHE A 73 -4.42 15.21 -16.85
CA PHE A 73 -5.06 14.30 -17.80
C PHE A 73 -4.36 12.92 -17.85
N LYS A 74 -3.10 12.86 -17.42
CA LYS A 74 -2.30 11.64 -17.33
C LYS A 74 -2.42 10.94 -15.98
N ILE A 75 -3.20 11.50 -15.06
CA ILE A 75 -3.43 10.95 -13.72
C ILE A 75 -4.85 10.38 -13.62
N GLY A 76 -4.94 9.13 -13.17
CA GLY A 76 -6.18 8.55 -12.65
C GLY A 76 -6.16 8.63 -11.13
N TYR A 77 -7.13 9.35 -10.54
CA TYR A 77 -7.22 9.51 -9.09
C TYR A 77 -8.52 8.92 -8.54
N LEU A 78 -8.39 7.93 -7.66
CA LEU A 78 -9.49 7.36 -6.87
C LEU A 78 -9.40 7.93 -5.45
N PRO A 79 -10.26 8.91 -5.09
CA PRO A 79 -10.33 9.44 -3.74
C PRO A 79 -10.95 8.44 -2.74
N GLU A 80 -10.63 8.61 -1.45
CA GLU A 80 -11.30 7.90 -0.35
C GLU A 80 -12.80 8.25 -0.31
N GLU A 81 -13.14 9.53 -0.44
CA GLU A 81 -14.53 9.99 -0.52
C GLU A 81 -15.12 9.74 -1.91
N ARG A 82 -16.37 9.28 -1.94
CA ARG A 82 -17.01 8.88 -3.19
C ARG A 82 -17.49 10.05 -4.02
N GLY A 83 -16.89 10.22 -5.19
CA GLY A 83 -17.15 11.33 -6.11
C GLY A 83 -18.31 11.12 -7.10
N LEU A 84 -19.03 9.99 -7.03
CA LEU A 84 -20.09 9.69 -8.00
C LEU A 84 -21.39 10.47 -7.71
N TYR A 85 -21.99 11.04 -8.76
CA TYR A 85 -23.29 11.70 -8.74
C TYR A 85 -24.42 10.70 -8.45
N LYS A 86 -24.90 10.73 -7.21
CA LYS A 86 -25.90 9.78 -6.65
C LYS A 86 -27.13 9.54 -7.54
N LYS A 87 -27.65 10.59 -8.18
CA LYS A 87 -28.89 10.56 -8.97
C LYS A 87 -28.69 10.16 -10.43
N MET A 88 -27.46 10.12 -10.94
CA MET A 88 -27.17 9.73 -12.32
C MET A 88 -27.10 8.21 -12.46
N LYS A 89 -27.38 7.71 -13.67
CA LYS A 89 -27.12 6.31 -13.99
C LYS A 89 -25.62 6.04 -14.08
N VAL A 90 -25.24 4.83 -13.68
CA VAL A 90 -23.84 4.39 -13.66
C VAL A 90 -23.18 4.52 -15.02
N GLY A 91 -23.78 3.94 -16.06
CA GLY A 91 -23.20 3.93 -17.42
C GLY A 91 -23.14 5.33 -18.04
N GLU A 92 -24.17 6.15 -17.85
CA GLU A 92 -24.22 7.54 -18.34
C GLU A 92 -23.10 8.38 -17.73
N GLN A 93 -22.91 8.29 -16.41
CA GLN A 93 -21.83 9.00 -15.72
C GLN A 93 -20.45 8.46 -16.07
N ALA A 94 -20.30 7.14 -16.20
CA ALA A 94 -19.01 6.53 -16.57
C ALA A 94 -18.56 7.00 -17.97
N LEU A 95 -19.48 7.03 -18.93
CA LEU A 95 -19.24 7.60 -20.26
C LEU A 95 -18.86 9.07 -20.18
N TYR A 96 -19.63 9.88 -19.44
CA TYR A 96 -19.37 11.31 -19.27
C TYR A 96 -17.96 11.57 -18.71
N LEU A 97 -17.56 10.88 -17.64
CA LEU A 97 -16.26 11.05 -17.01
C LEU A 97 -15.11 10.55 -17.90
N ALA A 98 -15.32 9.47 -18.64
CA ALA A 98 -14.36 8.98 -19.64
C ALA A 98 -14.12 10.00 -20.76
N GLN A 99 -15.19 10.64 -21.26
CA GLN A 99 -15.10 11.68 -22.29
C GLN A 99 -14.41 12.95 -21.78
N LEU A 100 -14.61 13.34 -20.51
CA LEU A 100 -13.88 14.44 -19.89
C LEU A 100 -12.37 14.18 -19.80
N LYS A 101 -11.95 12.91 -19.77
CA LYS A 101 -10.55 12.49 -19.82
C LYS A 101 -10.02 12.35 -21.26
N GLY A 102 -10.78 12.76 -22.27
CA GLY A 102 -10.34 12.86 -23.66
C GLY A 102 -10.66 11.64 -24.53
N LEU A 103 -11.41 10.66 -24.03
CA LEU A 103 -11.86 9.53 -24.84
C LEU A 103 -13.04 9.92 -25.73
N ASP A 104 -13.07 9.41 -26.97
CA ASP A 104 -14.28 9.50 -27.78
C ASP A 104 -15.37 8.57 -27.24
N TYR A 105 -16.63 8.83 -27.59
CA TYR A 105 -17.77 8.09 -27.07
C TYR A 105 -17.71 6.59 -27.39
N PHE A 106 -17.30 6.21 -28.61
CA PHE A 106 -17.32 4.81 -29.04
C PHE A 106 -16.22 4.01 -28.35
N GLU A 107 -15.02 4.58 -28.25
CA GLU A 107 -13.91 3.97 -27.52
C GLU A 107 -14.20 3.91 -26.01
N ALA A 108 -14.73 4.99 -25.43
CA ALA A 108 -15.15 5.01 -24.02
C ALA A 108 -16.17 3.90 -23.75
N LYS A 109 -17.20 3.77 -24.58
CA LYS A 109 -18.22 2.72 -24.44
C LYS A 109 -17.61 1.33 -24.54
N LYS A 110 -16.76 1.09 -25.54
CA LYS A 110 -16.09 -0.20 -25.75
C LYS A 110 -15.24 -0.60 -24.53
N ARG A 111 -14.38 0.31 -24.06
CA ARG A 111 -13.54 0.06 -22.88
C ARG A 111 -14.38 -0.13 -21.62
N LEU A 112 -15.42 0.67 -21.43
CA LEU A 112 -16.29 0.57 -20.26
C LEU A 112 -17.02 -0.76 -20.25
N THR A 113 -17.55 -1.22 -21.38
CA THR A 113 -18.17 -2.56 -21.47
C THR A 113 -17.18 -3.65 -21.07
N HIS A 114 -15.94 -3.61 -21.59
CA HIS A 114 -14.91 -4.57 -21.21
C HIS A 114 -14.63 -4.58 -19.70
N TRP A 115 -14.40 -3.41 -19.09
CA TRP A 115 -14.17 -3.31 -17.64
C TRP A 115 -15.39 -3.71 -16.80
N PHE A 116 -16.60 -3.36 -17.26
CA PHE A 116 -17.84 -3.69 -16.56
C PHE A 116 -18.14 -5.18 -16.60
N GLU A 117 -17.80 -5.86 -17.70
CA GLU A 117 -17.84 -7.32 -17.80
C GLU A 117 -16.79 -7.96 -16.90
N LYS A 118 -15.53 -7.48 -16.94
CA LYS A 118 -14.42 -8.00 -16.12
C LYS A 118 -14.73 -7.96 -14.61
N PHE A 119 -15.38 -6.88 -14.15
CA PHE A 119 -15.76 -6.71 -12.75
C PHE A 119 -17.13 -7.30 -12.38
N GLU A 120 -17.83 -7.91 -13.34
CA GLU A 120 -19.20 -8.44 -13.20
C GLU A 120 -20.23 -7.38 -12.76
N ILE A 121 -20.05 -6.14 -13.20
CA ILE A 121 -20.88 -4.98 -12.82
C ILE A 121 -21.79 -4.47 -13.94
N MET A 122 -21.79 -5.14 -15.10
CA MET A 122 -22.65 -4.78 -16.23
C MET A 122 -24.16 -4.64 -15.89
N PRO A 123 -24.75 -5.47 -14.99
CA PRO A 123 -26.15 -5.31 -14.59
C PRO A 123 -26.47 -3.95 -13.92
N TRP A 124 -25.45 -3.18 -13.52
CA TRP A 124 -25.63 -1.88 -12.86
C TRP A 124 -25.63 -0.72 -13.84
N TRP A 125 -25.35 -0.95 -15.12
CA TRP A 125 -25.23 0.09 -16.14
C TRP A 125 -26.39 1.10 -16.13
N ASN A 126 -27.63 0.59 -16.01
CA ASN A 126 -28.85 1.40 -16.01
C ASN A 126 -29.38 1.78 -14.61
N LYS A 127 -28.70 1.34 -13.54
CA LYS A 127 -29.07 1.70 -12.15
C LYS A 127 -28.56 3.08 -11.80
N LYS A 128 -29.23 3.74 -10.85
CA LYS A 128 -28.68 4.95 -10.23
C LYS A 128 -27.58 4.59 -9.23
N VAL A 129 -26.61 5.48 -9.06
CA VAL A 129 -25.52 5.28 -8.09
C VAL A 129 -26.03 5.10 -6.66
N GLU A 130 -27.10 5.81 -6.28
CA GLU A 130 -27.71 5.68 -4.94
C GLU A 130 -28.35 4.32 -4.67
N GLU A 131 -28.64 3.53 -5.71
CA GLU A 131 -29.14 2.15 -5.58
C GLU A 131 -28.02 1.14 -5.32
N LEU A 132 -26.76 1.56 -5.45
CA LEU A 132 -25.60 0.69 -5.26
C LEU A 132 -25.11 0.71 -3.81
N SER A 133 -24.62 -0.45 -3.35
CA SER A 133 -23.93 -0.54 -2.07
C SER A 133 -22.60 0.22 -2.09
N LYS A 134 -22.02 0.38 -0.91
CA LYS A 134 -20.75 1.05 -0.73
C LYS A 134 -19.60 0.47 -1.59
N GLY A 135 -19.40 -0.84 -1.56
CA GLY A 135 -18.37 -1.51 -2.37
C GLY A 135 -18.68 -1.51 -3.87
N MET A 136 -19.97 -1.58 -4.24
CA MET A 136 -20.41 -1.49 -5.64
C MET A 136 -20.06 -0.13 -6.25
N GLN A 137 -20.27 0.96 -5.52
CA GLN A 137 -19.87 2.31 -5.96
C GLN A 137 -18.36 2.42 -6.16
N GLN A 138 -17.56 1.81 -5.28
CA GLN A 138 -16.12 1.88 -5.44
C GLN A 138 -15.63 1.08 -6.66
N LYS A 139 -16.20 -0.10 -6.96
CA LYS A 139 -15.87 -0.83 -8.21
C LYS A 139 -16.09 0.06 -9.43
N VAL A 140 -17.22 0.76 -9.49
CA VAL A 140 -17.51 1.73 -10.56
C VAL A 140 -16.48 2.86 -10.58
N GLN A 141 -16.13 3.45 -9.43
CA GLN A 141 -15.11 4.50 -9.36
C GLN A 141 -13.74 4.01 -9.82
N PHE A 142 -13.33 2.80 -9.45
CA PHE A 142 -12.07 2.21 -9.90
C PHE A 142 -12.04 2.12 -11.43
N VAL A 143 -13.08 1.56 -12.04
CA VAL A 143 -13.18 1.47 -13.50
C VAL A 143 -13.06 2.84 -14.16
N ILE A 144 -13.80 3.84 -13.66
CA ILE A 144 -13.72 5.22 -14.17
C ILE A 144 -12.32 5.82 -14.01
N THR A 145 -11.60 5.44 -12.96
CA THR A 145 -10.25 5.94 -12.67
C THR A 145 -9.20 5.42 -13.66
N VAL A 146 -9.37 4.19 -14.15
CA VAL A 146 -8.37 3.52 -15.01
C VAL A 146 -8.70 3.62 -16.50
N ILE A 147 -9.94 3.97 -16.86
CA ILE A 147 -10.49 3.84 -18.23
C ILE A 147 -9.70 4.60 -19.31
N HIS A 148 -9.16 5.77 -18.96
CA HIS A 148 -8.39 6.64 -19.86
C HIS A 148 -6.92 6.25 -19.96
N ASN A 149 -6.52 5.11 -19.39
CA ASN A 149 -5.17 4.54 -19.46
C ASN A 149 -4.08 5.53 -18.99
N PRO A 150 -4.17 6.07 -17.76
CA PRO A 150 -3.24 7.08 -17.25
C PRO A 150 -1.83 6.54 -17.01
N GLU A 151 -0.80 7.37 -17.16
CA GLU A 151 0.59 7.00 -16.81
C GLU A 151 0.77 6.81 -15.29
N LEU A 152 0.03 7.60 -14.49
CA LEU A 152 0.01 7.54 -13.02
C LEU A 152 -1.38 7.25 -12.49
N LEU A 153 -1.48 6.24 -11.64
CA LEU A 153 -2.66 5.92 -10.86
C LEU A 153 -2.42 6.30 -9.41
N ILE A 154 -3.38 6.98 -8.78
CA ILE A 154 -3.35 7.32 -7.37
C ILE A 154 -4.61 6.76 -6.72
N PHE A 155 -4.44 5.85 -5.78
CA PHE A 155 -5.54 5.22 -5.06
C PHE A 155 -5.46 5.59 -3.58
N ASP A 156 -6.42 6.39 -3.09
CA ASP A 156 -6.50 6.77 -1.67
C ASP A 156 -7.48 5.85 -0.94
N GLU A 157 -6.96 4.98 -0.07
CA GLU A 157 -7.71 3.98 0.69
C GLU A 157 -8.67 3.11 -0.16
N PRO A 158 -8.22 2.53 -1.30
CA PRO A 158 -9.12 1.92 -2.26
C PRO A 158 -9.74 0.59 -1.80
N PHE A 159 -9.16 -0.05 -0.77
CA PHE A 159 -9.71 -1.26 -0.16
C PHE A 159 -10.74 -0.95 0.94
N SER A 160 -10.94 0.32 1.29
CA SER A 160 -11.89 0.70 2.32
C SER A 160 -13.32 0.34 1.92
N GLY A 161 -14.02 -0.39 2.79
CA GLY A 161 -15.41 -0.80 2.55
C GLY A 161 -15.61 -1.95 1.56
N PHE A 162 -14.54 -2.69 1.22
CA PHE A 162 -14.61 -3.96 0.49
C PHE A 162 -14.66 -5.13 1.45
N ASP A 163 -15.37 -6.19 1.06
CA ASP A 163 -15.14 -7.52 1.62
C ASP A 163 -13.80 -8.11 1.10
N PRO A 164 -13.24 -9.14 1.76
CA PRO A 164 -11.95 -9.71 1.36
C PRO A 164 -11.90 -10.16 -0.11
N VAL A 165 -12.97 -10.77 -0.62
CA VAL A 165 -13.02 -11.30 -1.99
C VAL A 165 -12.89 -10.18 -3.02
N ASN A 166 -13.63 -9.10 -2.84
CA ASN A 166 -13.56 -7.96 -3.75
C ASN A 166 -12.27 -7.16 -3.56
N ALA A 167 -11.68 -7.14 -2.36
CA ALA A 167 -10.37 -6.53 -2.14
C ALA A 167 -9.27 -7.28 -2.91
N ASP A 168 -9.27 -8.61 -2.89
CA ASP A 168 -8.30 -9.42 -3.63
C ASP A 168 -8.44 -9.28 -5.15
N LEU A 169 -9.67 -9.16 -5.66
CA LEU A 169 -9.89 -8.80 -7.07
C LEU A 169 -9.22 -7.47 -7.41
N LEU A 170 -9.41 -6.44 -6.57
CA LEU A 170 -8.83 -5.12 -6.79
C LEU A 170 -7.30 -5.13 -6.72
N LYS A 171 -6.70 -5.88 -5.77
CA LYS A 171 -5.25 -6.07 -5.69
C LYS A 171 -4.69 -6.69 -6.97
N LYS A 172 -5.35 -7.75 -7.45
CA LYS A 172 -4.96 -8.41 -8.70
C LYS A 172 -4.95 -7.41 -9.86
N GLU A 173 -5.95 -6.55 -9.95
CA GLU A 173 -5.99 -5.53 -11.00
C GLU A 173 -4.93 -4.44 -10.86
N ILE A 174 -4.61 -4.03 -9.64
CA ILE A 174 -3.49 -3.12 -9.39
C ILE A 174 -2.17 -3.74 -9.88
N LEU A 175 -1.96 -5.03 -9.64
CA LEU A 175 -0.78 -5.75 -10.12
C LEU A 175 -0.78 -5.89 -11.65
N GLU A 176 -1.92 -6.20 -12.28
CA GLU A 176 -2.02 -6.26 -13.75
C GLU A 176 -1.74 -4.89 -14.39
N LEU A 177 -2.20 -3.79 -13.79
CA LEU A 177 -1.89 -2.43 -14.24
C LEU A 177 -0.40 -2.11 -14.08
N LYS A 178 0.22 -2.49 -12.96
CA LYS A 178 1.67 -2.36 -12.77
C LYS A 178 2.43 -3.13 -13.85
N ASP A 179 2.04 -4.38 -14.13
CA ASP A 179 2.68 -5.24 -15.13
C ASP A 179 2.49 -4.70 -16.56
N ALA A 180 1.42 -3.94 -16.80
CA ALA A 180 1.20 -3.17 -18.03
C ALA A 180 2.03 -1.87 -18.12
N GLY A 181 2.84 -1.57 -17.09
CA GLY A 181 3.78 -0.43 -17.07
C GLY A 181 3.24 0.84 -16.40
N HIS A 182 2.06 0.78 -15.77
CA HIS A 182 1.52 1.93 -15.03
C HIS A 182 2.33 2.19 -13.76
N THR A 183 2.51 3.47 -13.42
CA THR A 183 3.05 3.86 -12.11
C THR A 183 1.88 4.03 -11.15
N ILE A 184 1.98 3.49 -9.93
CA ILE A 184 0.86 3.46 -8.99
C ILE A 184 1.31 4.02 -7.63
N ILE A 185 0.59 5.01 -7.13
CA ILE A 185 0.67 5.47 -5.75
C ILE A 185 -0.57 5.00 -5.02
N PHE A 186 -0.37 4.38 -3.88
CA PHE A 186 -1.44 3.76 -3.12
C PHE A 186 -1.32 4.17 -1.66
N SER A 187 -2.34 4.82 -1.12
CA SER A 187 -2.41 5.21 0.28
C SER A 187 -3.27 4.20 1.05
N THR A 188 -2.71 3.65 2.13
CA THR A 188 -3.47 2.77 3.04
C THR A 188 -2.91 2.74 4.45
N HIS A 189 -3.76 2.32 5.38
CA HIS A 189 -3.38 1.82 6.70
C HIS A 189 -3.39 0.27 6.78
N ASN A 190 -3.78 -0.44 5.72
CA ASN A 190 -3.78 -1.90 5.69
C ASN A 190 -2.38 -2.46 5.34
N MET A 191 -1.63 -2.83 6.37
CA MET A 191 -0.22 -3.24 6.24
C MET A 191 -0.02 -4.59 5.55
N SER A 192 -0.99 -5.51 5.60
CA SER A 192 -0.87 -6.76 4.83
C SER A 192 -0.96 -6.51 3.33
N SER A 193 -1.79 -5.54 2.91
CA SER A 193 -1.87 -5.14 1.51
C SER A 193 -0.56 -4.50 1.04
N VAL A 194 0.10 -3.72 1.90
CA VAL A 194 1.40 -3.12 1.61
C VAL A 194 2.45 -4.20 1.32
N GLU A 195 2.55 -5.22 2.17
CA GLU A 195 3.49 -6.33 1.98
C GLU A 195 3.23 -7.13 0.71
N GLU A 196 1.97 -7.25 0.31
CA GLU A 196 1.56 -8.08 -0.81
C GLU A 196 1.79 -7.41 -2.18
N ILE A 197 1.56 -6.08 -2.27
CA ILE A 197 1.52 -5.40 -3.58
C ILE A 197 2.52 -4.25 -3.75
N CYS A 198 3.08 -3.69 -2.69
CA CYS A 198 3.98 -2.53 -2.81
C CYS A 198 5.43 -2.98 -3.06
N ASP A 199 6.08 -2.31 -4.02
CA ASP A 199 7.53 -2.43 -4.23
C ASP A 199 8.26 -1.51 -3.24
N GLU A 200 7.82 -0.26 -3.15
CA GLU A 200 8.43 0.78 -2.31
C GLU A 200 7.39 1.47 -1.45
N ILE A 201 7.83 2.07 -0.35
CA ILE A 201 6.95 2.79 0.57
C ILE A 201 7.57 4.08 1.07
N ALA A 202 6.72 5.01 1.49
CA ALA A 202 7.07 6.07 2.42
C ALA A 202 6.04 6.13 3.55
N LEU A 203 6.52 6.11 4.79
CA LEU A 203 5.72 6.35 5.98
C LEU A 203 5.80 7.83 6.33
N ILE A 204 4.64 8.48 6.31
CA ILE A 204 4.45 9.84 6.79
C ILE A 204 3.88 9.78 8.20
N ASP A 205 4.53 10.51 9.11
CA ASP A 205 4.04 10.72 10.46
C ASP A 205 4.35 12.16 10.90
N HIS A 206 3.43 12.80 11.63
CA HIS A 206 3.55 14.20 12.04
C HIS A 206 4.01 15.15 10.91
N ALA A 207 3.40 15.02 9.72
CA ALA A 207 3.69 15.81 8.53
C ALA A 207 5.08 15.62 7.90
N GLN A 208 5.85 14.60 8.30
CA GLN A 208 7.21 14.32 7.79
C GLN A 208 7.33 12.87 7.31
N VAL A 209 8.24 12.63 6.36
CA VAL A 209 8.63 11.27 5.98
C VAL A 209 9.58 10.73 7.04
N VAL A 210 9.14 9.70 7.77
CA VAL A 210 9.91 9.08 8.86
C VAL A 210 10.62 7.80 8.43
N LEU A 211 10.17 7.19 7.33
CA LEU A 211 10.73 5.96 6.78
C LEU A 211 10.43 5.89 5.29
N SER A 212 11.38 5.45 4.48
CA SER A 212 11.18 5.19 3.06
C SER A 212 12.17 4.15 2.50
N GLY A 213 11.78 3.52 1.39
CA GLY A 213 12.60 2.57 0.64
C GLY A 213 11.81 1.37 0.14
N HIS A 214 12.53 0.39 -0.41
CA HIS A 214 11.93 -0.88 -0.83
C HIS A 214 11.38 -1.64 0.38
N VAL A 215 10.21 -2.28 0.23
CA VAL A 215 9.52 -2.96 1.34
C VAL A 215 10.42 -3.98 2.02
N THR A 216 11.17 -4.77 1.26
CA THR A 216 12.11 -5.76 1.80
C THR A 216 13.24 -5.11 2.59
N GLU A 217 13.88 -4.07 2.05
CA GLU A 217 14.95 -3.35 2.74
C GLU A 217 14.46 -2.70 4.03
N VAL A 218 13.26 -2.12 4.00
CA VAL A 218 12.63 -1.56 5.20
C VAL A 218 12.44 -2.65 6.25
N ARG A 219 11.93 -3.84 5.88
CA ARG A 219 11.78 -4.95 6.82
C ARG A 219 13.10 -5.46 7.38
N GLU A 220 14.14 -5.49 6.56
CA GLU A 220 15.50 -5.88 6.98
C GLU A 220 16.12 -4.89 7.98
N ARG A 221 15.93 -3.57 7.80
CA ARG A 221 16.42 -2.54 8.74
C ARG A 221 15.81 -2.66 10.13
N PHE A 222 14.65 -3.30 10.25
CA PHE A 222 13.96 -3.53 11.53
C PHE A 222 14.12 -4.95 12.06
N ARG A 223 15.01 -5.77 11.47
CA ARG A 223 15.28 -7.16 11.90
C ARG A 223 15.39 -7.27 13.43
N THR A 224 14.66 -8.21 14.00
CA THR A 224 14.60 -8.43 15.47
C THR A 224 15.36 -9.68 15.93
N ASN A 225 16.11 -10.33 15.04
CA ASN A 225 16.74 -11.63 15.28
C ASN A 225 15.73 -12.70 15.77
N THR A 226 14.51 -12.62 15.26
CA THR A 226 13.42 -13.55 15.59
C THR A 226 13.39 -14.68 14.59
N PHE A 227 13.29 -15.92 15.07
CA PHE A 227 13.27 -17.12 14.25
C PHE A 227 12.07 -17.99 14.62
N LYS A 228 11.42 -18.51 13.58
CA LYS A 228 10.42 -19.56 13.69
C LYS A 228 11.10 -20.90 13.47
N ILE A 229 10.98 -21.78 14.45
CA ILE A 229 11.51 -23.13 14.42
C ILE A 229 10.36 -24.12 14.51
N LYS A 230 10.37 -25.12 13.63
CA LYS A 230 9.46 -26.26 13.72
C LYS A 230 10.24 -27.49 14.14
N LEU A 231 9.82 -28.11 15.24
CA LEU A 231 10.42 -29.31 15.81
C LEU A 231 9.48 -30.49 15.64
N LYS A 232 10.03 -31.70 15.55
CA LYS A 232 9.25 -32.95 15.56
C LYS A 232 8.90 -33.33 16.99
N GLY A 233 7.68 -33.82 17.17
CA GLY A 233 7.12 -34.09 18.50
C GLY A 233 6.51 -32.84 19.14
N THR A 234 6.01 -32.97 20.36
CA THR A 234 5.21 -31.93 21.03
C THR A 234 5.82 -31.43 22.34
N ALA A 235 7.01 -31.93 22.70
CA ALA A 235 7.73 -31.56 23.91
C ALA A 235 8.12 -30.08 23.86
N LEU A 236 7.66 -29.29 24.85
CA LEU A 236 7.93 -27.86 24.92
C LEU A 236 9.43 -27.59 25.09
N LEU A 237 9.89 -26.53 24.44
CA LEU A 237 11.25 -26.04 24.56
C LEU A 237 11.36 -25.16 25.82
N SER A 238 12.44 -25.30 26.56
CA SER A 238 12.81 -24.37 27.64
C SER A 238 13.69 -23.25 27.09
N SER A 239 13.59 -22.05 27.69
CA SER A 239 14.51 -20.95 27.40
C SER A 239 15.94 -21.34 27.74
N ALA A 240 16.90 -20.82 26.98
CA ALA A 240 18.34 -21.09 27.15
C ALA A 240 19.15 -19.80 26.97
N ASP A 241 20.44 -19.81 27.30
CA ASP A 241 21.30 -18.62 27.23
C ASP A 241 21.37 -18.01 25.81
N HIS A 242 21.17 -18.84 24.78
CA HIS A 242 21.31 -18.46 23.37
C HIS A 242 20.04 -17.82 22.77
N TYR A 243 18.88 -17.97 23.41
CA TYR A 243 17.61 -17.46 22.91
C TYR A 243 16.56 -17.28 24.00
N SER A 244 15.66 -16.32 23.78
CA SER A 244 14.42 -16.18 24.56
C SER A 244 13.23 -16.69 23.74
N ILE A 245 12.33 -17.42 24.38
CA ILE A 245 11.12 -17.93 23.72
C ILE A 245 10.05 -16.84 23.75
N LEU A 246 9.52 -16.49 22.58
CA LEU A 246 8.42 -15.53 22.42
C LEU A 246 7.06 -16.23 22.45
N SER A 247 6.93 -17.38 21.77
CA SER A 247 5.72 -18.18 21.79
C SER A 247 5.99 -19.64 21.39
N GLN A 248 5.08 -20.54 21.78
CA GLN A 248 5.12 -21.96 21.42
C GLN A 248 3.72 -22.46 21.11
N LYS A 249 3.57 -23.26 20.06
CA LYS A 249 2.30 -23.85 19.64
C LYS A 249 2.48 -25.33 19.30
N GLN A 250 1.80 -26.19 20.06
CA GLN A 250 1.76 -27.63 19.82
C GLN A 250 0.79 -27.96 18.69
N GLY A 251 1.24 -28.73 17.70
CA GLY A 251 0.42 -29.38 16.68
C GLY A 251 0.24 -30.87 16.98
N GLN A 252 -0.27 -31.63 16.01
CA GLN A 252 -0.52 -33.08 16.18
C GLN A 252 0.77 -33.90 16.38
N ASN A 253 1.88 -33.54 15.72
CA ASN A 253 3.17 -34.23 15.87
C ASN A 253 4.37 -33.29 15.68
N SER A 254 4.17 -32.01 15.95
CA SER A 254 5.19 -30.98 15.80
C SER A 254 4.99 -29.86 16.80
N LEU A 255 6.07 -29.17 17.15
CA LEU A 255 6.05 -27.96 17.95
C LEU A 255 6.56 -26.81 17.09
N GLU A 256 5.77 -25.75 16.97
CA GLU A 256 6.23 -24.48 16.38
C GLU A 256 6.64 -23.53 17.52
N VAL A 257 7.89 -23.07 17.49
CA VAL A 257 8.48 -22.17 18.47
C VAL A 257 8.89 -20.89 17.76
N LEU A 258 8.42 -19.75 18.27
CA LEU A 258 8.96 -18.45 17.92
C LEU A 258 9.94 -18.04 19.01
N LEU A 259 11.19 -17.78 18.64
CA LEU A 259 12.23 -17.39 19.57
C LEU A 259 12.99 -16.16 19.07
N ARG A 260 13.58 -15.42 19.99
CA ARG A 260 14.51 -14.33 19.70
C ARG A 260 15.92 -14.79 20.05
N LYS A 261 16.78 -14.83 19.03
CA LYS A 261 18.20 -15.17 19.15
C LYS A 261 18.95 -14.01 19.79
N SER A 262 19.88 -14.31 20.69
CA SER A 262 20.82 -13.32 21.22
C SER A 262 21.73 -12.78 20.11
N ASN A 263 22.08 -11.48 20.16
CA ASN A 263 22.79 -10.81 19.05
C ASN A 263 24.16 -11.42 18.75
N ASP A 264 24.87 -11.91 19.78
CA ASP A 264 26.23 -12.45 19.65
C ASP A 264 26.25 -13.95 19.26
N VAL A 265 25.10 -14.56 19.04
CA VAL A 265 24.98 -15.99 18.76
C VAL A 265 24.77 -16.23 17.27
N SER A 266 25.59 -17.09 16.67
CA SER A 266 25.43 -17.52 15.28
C SER A 266 24.21 -18.44 15.10
N ASN A 267 23.69 -18.55 13.89
CA ASN A 267 22.60 -19.51 13.61
C ASN A 267 23.04 -20.95 13.88
N ALA A 268 24.33 -21.27 13.68
CA ALA A 268 24.89 -22.58 13.98
C ALA A 268 24.85 -22.89 15.48
N GLU A 269 25.31 -21.98 16.34
CA GLU A 269 25.30 -22.16 17.80
C GLU A 269 23.88 -22.25 18.36
N LEU A 270 22.95 -21.45 17.82
CA LEU A 270 21.53 -21.55 18.15
C LEU A 270 20.99 -22.94 17.82
N LEU A 271 21.18 -23.40 16.59
CA LEU A 271 20.68 -24.71 16.13
C LEU A 271 21.31 -25.86 16.92
N MET A 272 22.62 -25.81 17.19
CA MET A 272 23.31 -26.82 18.01
C MET A 272 22.75 -26.91 19.43
N SER A 273 22.33 -25.79 20.03
CA SER A 273 21.71 -25.82 21.36
C SER A 273 20.37 -26.56 21.38
N ILE A 274 19.63 -26.56 20.26
CA ILE A 274 18.29 -27.14 20.14
C ILE A 274 18.34 -28.60 19.65
N LEU A 275 19.25 -28.90 18.71
CA LEU A 275 19.40 -30.22 18.07
C LEU A 275 19.79 -31.34 19.05
N LYS A 276 20.41 -31.01 20.19
CA LYS A 276 20.83 -32.02 21.18
C LYS A 276 19.66 -32.86 21.72
N GLN A 277 18.44 -32.33 21.70
CA GLN A 277 17.27 -32.97 22.29
C GLN A 277 16.05 -33.03 21.35
N ASN A 278 16.15 -32.45 20.15
CA ASN A 278 15.01 -32.27 19.25
C ASN A 278 15.41 -32.46 17.78
N GLU A 279 14.52 -33.01 16.98
CA GLU A 279 14.66 -33.08 15.52
C GLU A 279 14.02 -31.83 14.89
N ILE A 280 14.80 -31.03 14.15
CA ILE A 280 14.33 -29.79 13.50
C ILE A 280 13.75 -30.10 12.13
N ILE A 281 12.52 -29.67 11.89
CA ILE A 281 11.79 -29.77 10.62
C ILE A 281 11.99 -28.50 9.78
N ALA A 282 11.98 -27.32 10.40
CA ALA A 282 12.16 -26.05 9.70
C ALA A 282 12.83 -25.01 10.61
N PHE A 283 13.62 -24.12 10.00
CA PHE A 283 14.26 -22.98 10.64
C PHE A 283 14.17 -21.78 9.69
N THR A 284 13.38 -20.78 10.05
CA THR A 284 13.11 -19.62 9.21
C THR A 284 13.28 -18.36 10.03
N GLU A 285 13.98 -17.37 9.47
CA GLU A 285 14.01 -16.03 10.05
C GLU A 285 12.67 -15.33 9.81
N GLU A 286 12.08 -14.77 10.87
CA GLU A 286 10.85 -13.98 10.80
C GLU A 286 11.24 -12.50 10.83
N LEU A 287 11.22 -11.86 9.66
CA LEU A 287 11.32 -10.40 9.58
C LEU A 287 10.03 -9.76 10.09
N PRO A 288 10.10 -8.62 10.82
CA PRO A 288 8.91 -7.95 11.28
C PRO A 288 7.92 -7.67 10.16
N SER A 289 6.64 -7.74 10.49
CA SER A 289 5.58 -7.28 9.60
C SER A 289 5.63 -5.75 9.45
N MET A 290 5.10 -5.25 8.34
CA MET A 290 4.88 -3.82 8.12
C MET A 290 4.00 -3.19 9.20
N ASN A 291 3.09 -3.97 9.79
CA ASN A 291 2.29 -3.52 10.93
C ASN A 291 3.14 -3.28 12.18
N GLU A 292 4.06 -4.19 12.50
CA GLU A 292 4.97 -4.00 13.62
C GLU A 292 5.93 -2.83 13.38
N ILE A 293 6.45 -2.68 12.16
CA ILE A 293 7.32 -1.56 11.77
C ILE A 293 6.58 -0.23 11.90
N PHE A 294 5.34 -0.18 11.42
CA PHE A 294 4.47 0.99 11.57
C PHE A 294 4.28 1.36 13.05
N ILE A 295 3.87 0.40 13.89
CA ILE A 295 3.66 0.63 15.33
C ILE A 295 4.96 1.10 15.98
N ASN A 296 6.09 0.46 15.69
CA ASN A 296 7.38 0.80 16.30
C ASN A 296 7.85 2.20 15.92
N THR A 297 7.64 2.60 14.66
CA THR A 297 8.04 3.91 14.14
C THR A 297 7.16 5.01 14.70
N VAL A 298 5.82 4.84 14.66
CA VAL A 298 4.86 5.86 15.11
C VAL A 298 4.82 5.96 16.64
N ALA A 299 4.93 4.84 17.37
CA ALA A 299 4.97 4.85 18.83
C ALA A 299 6.33 5.27 19.41
N GLY A 300 7.34 5.55 18.58
CA GLY A 300 8.68 5.95 18.99
C GLY A 300 9.46 4.87 19.76
N LYS A 301 9.09 3.59 19.62
CA LYS A 301 9.60 2.51 20.47
C LYS A 301 10.87 1.83 19.96
N ASN A 302 11.26 2.03 18.70
CA ASN A 302 12.56 1.60 18.17
C ASN A 302 12.95 2.47 16.97
N LYS A 303 14.04 3.23 17.08
CA LYS A 303 14.72 3.77 15.90
C LYS A 303 15.55 2.65 15.27
N PRO A 304 15.66 2.57 13.93
CA PRO A 304 16.47 1.55 13.28
C PRO A 304 17.91 1.57 13.82
N GLN A 305 18.52 0.40 13.94
CA GLN A 305 19.96 0.32 14.15
C GLN A 305 20.63 0.82 12.86
N ILE A 306 21.34 1.94 12.95
CA ILE A 306 22.13 2.53 11.85
C ILE A 306 23.39 1.70 11.66
#